data_AF-A0A453AF74-F1
#
_entry.id   AF-A0A453AF74-F1
#
_cell.length_a   1.000
_cell.length_b   1.000
_cell.length_c   1.000
_cell.angle_alpha   90.00
_cell.angle_beta   90.00
_cell.angle_gamma   90.00
#
_symmetry.space_group_name_H-M   'P 1'
#
loop_
_entity.id
_entity.type
_entity.pdbx_description
1 polymer ?
#
loop_
_entity_poly.entity_id
_entity_poly.type
_entity_poly.pdbx_seq_one_letter_code
_entity_poly.pdbx_strand_id
1 'polypeptide(L)'
;MSYAAYKMKHWPTGIEHCAAGFITHRPSDAAAFSAPAAGPAASSSGADSDADSSAAAARRRLGPTPNLVVAAANVLEVYAVRAEAAPAAEDGAGGASAAFDGILGARLELVCHYRLHGNIESMAVLSDGAENRRDSIALAFRDAKITCLEFDDAIHGLRTSSMHCFEGPEWQHLKRGRESFAWGPVIKSDPLGRCGAALIYGLQMAILKAAQ
;
A
#
# COMPACT_ATOMS: atom_id res chain seq x y z
N MET A 1 -16.14 21.27 -40.95
CA MET A 1 -15.35 20.47 -40.00
C MET A 1 -15.86 20.79 -38.61
N SER A 2 -16.35 19.81 -37.86
CA SER A 2 -16.75 20.01 -36.45
C SER A 2 -15.61 19.55 -35.54
N TYR A 3 -15.37 20.31 -34.48
CA TYR A 3 -14.42 19.95 -33.42
C TYR A 3 -15.21 19.62 -32.15
N ALA A 4 -14.70 18.67 -31.37
CA ALA A 4 -15.26 18.30 -30.07
C ALA A 4 -14.14 18.29 -29.01
N ALA A 5 -14.51 18.56 -27.76
CA ALA A 5 -13.60 18.50 -26.62
C ALA A 5 -14.21 17.64 -25.51
N TYR A 6 -13.37 16.84 -24.86
CA TYR A 6 -13.77 15.97 -23.76
C TYR A 6 -13.52 16.65 -22.40
N LYS A 7 -14.53 16.64 -21.52
CA LYS A 7 -14.39 17.09 -20.12
C LYS A 7 -15.09 16.12 -19.18
N MET A 8 -14.32 15.49 -18.30
CA MET A 8 -14.86 14.63 -17.24
C MET A 8 -15.51 15.49 -16.15
N LYS A 9 -16.73 15.12 -15.73
CA LYS A 9 -17.51 15.86 -14.73
C LYS A 9 -17.48 15.22 -13.34
N HIS A 10 -17.37 13.90 -13.32
CA HIS A 10 -17.28 13.11 -12.09
C HIS A 10 -16.24 12.01 -12.32
N TRP A 11 -15.43 11.76 -11.31
CA TRP A 11 -14.38 10.74 -11.37
C TRP A 11 -14.97 9.35 -11.16
N PRO A 12 -14.34 8.29 -11.69
CA PRO A 12 -14.73 6.93 -11.36
C PRO A 12 -14.55 6.67 -9.85
N THR A 13 -15.51 5.99 -9.23
CA THR A 13 -15.49 5.65 -7.81
C THR A 13 -15.52 4.14 -7.55
N GLY A 14 -15.69 3.32 -8.59
CA GLY A 14 -15.65 1.87 -8.50
C GLY A 14 -14.22 1.40 -8.27
N ILE A 15 -13.95 0.85 -7.08
CA ILE A 15 -12.63 0.32 -6.72
C ILE A 15 -12.43 -1.03 -7.40
N GLU A 16 -11.35 -1.16 -8.16
CA GLU A 16 -10.98 -2.38 -8.89
C GLU A 16 -9.78 -3.09 -8.25
N HIS A 17 -8.83 -2.32 -7.70
CA HIS A 17 -7.67 -2.86 -7.02
C HIS A 17 -7.42 -2.17 -5.69
N CYS A 18 -6.98 -2.94 -4.70
CA CYS A 18 -6.52 -2.43 -3.42
C CYS A 18 -5.28 -3.21 -2.96
N ALA A 19 -4.40 -2.53 -2.24
CA ALA A 19 -3.23 -3.15 -1.61
C ALA A 19 -2.84 -2.36 -0.35
N ALA A 20 -2.17 -3.04 0.59
CA ALA A 20 -1.60 -2.41 1.76
C ALA A 20 -0.07 -2.44 1.66
N GLY A 21 0.59 -1.36 2.09
CA GLY A 21 2.05 -1.25 2.07
C GLY A 21 2.57 -0.01 2.78
N PHE A 22 3.85 0.01 3.11
CA PHE A 22 4.54 1.11 3.76
C PHE A 22 5.06 2.11 2.72
N ILE A 23 4.15 2.90 2.14
CA ILE A 23 4.46 3.79 1.01
C ILE A 23 5.04 5.11 1.49
N THR A 24 4.40 5.77 2.46
CA THR A 24 4.76 7.14 2.87
C THR A 24 5.83 7.17 3.95
N HIS A 25 6.05 6.05 4.62
CA HIS A 25 6.94 5.91 5.77
C HIS A 25 7.52 4.50 5.80
N ARG A 26 8.64 4.32 6.50
CA ARG A 26 9.28 3.01 6.64
C ARG A 26 8.57 2.18 7.72
N PRO A 27 8.56 0.85 7.61
CA PRO A 27 8.09 -0.03 8.69
C PRO A 27 8.76 0.29 10.04
N SER A 28 10.08 0.52 10.05
CA SER A 28 10.85 0.87 11.26
C SER A 28 10.40 2.19 11.91
N ASP A 29 10.09 3.20 11.09
CA ASP A 29 9.67 4.52 11.56
C ASP A 29 8.28 4.44 12.19
N ALA A 30 7.36 3.69 11.61
CA ALA A 30 6.01 3.54 12.18
C ALA A 30 6.00 2.73 13.49
N ALA A 31 6.97 1.85 13.72
CA ALA A 31 7.16 1.23 15.04
C ALA A 31 7.58 2.27 16.09
N ALA A 32 8.42 3.26 15.71
CA ALA A 32 8.82 4.35 16.59
C ALA A 32 7.67 5.33 16.90
N PHE A 33 6.81 5.65 15.93
CA PHE A 33 5.61 6.48 16.16
C PHE A 33 4.54 5.78 17.03
N SER A 34 4.59 4.46 17.13
CA SER A 34 3.69 3.64 17.95
C SER A 34 4.24 3.36 19.36
N ALA A 35 5.50 3.73 19.62
CA ALA A 35 6.10 3.70 20.95
C ALA A 35 5.56 4.86 21.80
N PRO A 36 5.23 4.65 23.09
CA PRO A 36 4.89 5.77 23.94
C PRO A 36 6.16 6.60 24.13
N ALA A 37 6.05 7.94 24.15
CA ALA A 37 7.13 8.77 24.64
C ALA A 37 7.57 8.23 26.01
N ALA A 38 8.85 7.86 26.15
CA ALA A 38 9.41 7.47 27.43
C ALA A 38 9.24 8.65 28.39
N GLY A 39 8.32 8.53 29.35
CA GLY A 39 8.29 9.40 30.51
C GLY A 39 9.62 9.31 31.25
N PRO A 40 10.01 10.36 32.00
CA PRO A 40 11.33 10.44 32.60
C PRO A 40 11.58 9.24 33.51
N ALA A 41 12.75 8.62 33.34
CA ALA A 41 13.19 7.47 34.12
C ALA A 41 13.26 7.85 35.61
N ALA A 42 12.27 7.42 36.38
CA ALA A 42 12.36 7.41 37.83
C ALA A 42 13.31 6.27 38.23
N SER A 43 14.42 6.64 38.87
CA SER A 43 15.42 5.72 39.39
C SER A 43 14.80 4.74 40.39
N SER A 44 15.09 3.47 40.18
CA SER A 44 14.69 2.33 40.99
C SER A 44 15.27 2.36 42.40
N SER A 45 14.44 2.04 43.40
CA SER A 45 14.89 1.33 44.59
C SER A 45 13.78 0.43 45.14
N GLY A 46 13.92 -0.88 44.94
CA GLY A 46 13.68 -1.88 46.00
C GLY A 46 12.34 -2.61 46.06
N ALA A 47 12.48 -3.95 46.00
CA ALA A 47 11.71 -5.00 46.68
C ALA A 47 10.53 -5.67 45.94
N ASP A 48 10.85 -6.85 45.42
CA ASP A 48 10.10 -8.11 45.29
C ASP A 48 8.62 -8.12 45.73
N SER A 49 7.73 -8.40 44.77
CA SER A 49 6.48 -9.13 45.02
C SER A 49 5.97 -9.78 43.73
N ASP A 50 5.54 -11.02 43.85
CA ASP A 50 4.99 -11.87 42.80
C ASP A 50 3.82 -11.18 42.08
N ALA A 51 3.96 -10.99 40.77
CA ALA A 51 2.90 -10.49 39.90
C ALA A 51 2.96 -11.14 38.51
N ASP A 52 3.01 -12.47 38.48
CA ASP A 52 2.62 -13.26 37.31
C ASP A 52 1.12 -13.06 37.09
N SER A 53 0.73 -12.07 36.25
CA SER A 53 -0.48 -12.04 35.40
C SER A 53 -0.81 -10.66 34.82
N SER A 54 -0.19 -9.55 35.26
CA SER A 54 -0.51 -8.21 34.75
C SER A 54 0.29 -7.78 33.52
N ALA A 55 1.36 -8.50 33.16
CA ALA A 55 2.15 -8.22 31.96
C ALA A 55 1.49 -8.69 30.65
N ALA A 56 0.49 -9.59 30.72
CA ALA A 56 -0.22 -10.12 29.56
C ALA A 56 -1.30 -9.16 29.00
N ALA A 57 -1.66 -8.12 29.77
CA ALA A 57 -2.56 -7.05 29.36
C ALA A 57 -1.81 -5.75 29.02
N ALA A 58 -0.51 -5.86 28.69
CA ALA A 58 0.21 -4.78 28.03
C ALA A 58 -0.51 -4.51 26.70
N ARG A 59 -1.42 -3.53 26.72
CA ARG A 59 -2.11 -2.87 25.60
C ARG A 59 -1.65 -3.47 24.28
N ARG A 60 -2.47 -4.30 23.60
CA ARG A 60 -2.17 -4.75 22.24
C ARG A 60 -1.94 -3.50 21.39
N ARG A 61 -0.68 -3.10 21.28
CA ARG A 61 -0.28 -1.88 20.60
C ARG A 61 -0.58 -2.13 19.13
N LEU A 62 -1.39 -1.27 18.53
CA LEU A 62 -1.47 -1.21 17.08
C LEU A 62 -0.03 -1.04 16.58
N GLY A 63 0.46 -2.07 15.90
CA GLY A 63 1.76 -2.02 15.25
C GLY A 63 1.77 -0.94 14.16
N PRO A 64 2.92 -0.76 13.49
CA PRO A 64 3.03 0.17 12.38
C PRO A 64 1.91 -0.07 11.35
N THR A 65 1.03 0.92 11.15
CA THR A 65 -0.13 0.78 10.26
C THR A 65 0.27 1.07 8.82
N PRO A 66 0.13 0.12 7.89
CA PRO A 66 0.46 0.37 6.48
C PRO A 66 -0.52 1.37 5.85
N ASN A 67 -0.10 1.99 4.75
CA ASN A 67 -0.99 2.76 3.89
C ASN A 67 -1.91 1.82 3.11
N LEU A 68 -3.13 2.28 2.84
CA LEU A 68 -4.05 1.64 1.91
C LEU A 68 -3.95 2.33 0.55
N VAL A 69 -3.53 1.59 -0.47
CA VAL A 69 -3.49 2.05 -1.86
C VAL A 69 -4.70 1.51 -2.58
N VAL A 70 -5.44 2.39 -3.26
CA VAL A 70 -6.69 2.07 -3.95
C VAL A 70 -6.61 2.57 -5.38
N ALA A 71 -7.08 1.76 -6.32
CA ALA A 71 -7.21 2.13 -7.72
C ALA A 71 -8.66 1.97 -8.19
N ALA A 72 -9.18 3.02 -8.83
CA ALA A 72 -10.49 3.06 -9.46
C ALA A 72 -10.33 3.48 -10.93
N ALA A 73 -10.31 2.51 -11.86
CA ALA A 73 -9.99 2.70 -13.27
C ALA A 73 -8.66 3.47 -13.47
N ASN A 74 -8.71 4.77 -13.74
CA ASN A 74 -7.55 5.62 -13.98
C ASN A 74 -7.23 6.57 -12.80
N VAL A 75 -7.86 6.38 -11.65
CA VAL A 75 -7.62 7.15 -10.43
C VAL A 75 -6.87 6.28 -9.44
N LEU A 76 -5.77 6.80 -8.89
CA LEU A 76 -4.95 6.16 -7.86
C LEU A 76 -4.98 7.01 -6.60
N GLU A 77 -5.33 6.40 -5.48
CA GLU A 77 -5.44 7.05 -4.19
C GLU A 77 -4.61 6.29 -3.14
N VAL A 78 -3.95 7.04 -2.27
CA VAL A 78 -3.19 6.49 -1.14
C VAL A 78 -3.77 7.07 0.13
N TYR A 79 -4.18 6.20 1.04
CA TYR A 79 -4.78 6.54 2.33
C TYR A 79 -3.87 6.14 3.48
N ALA A 80 -3.80 6.99 4.50
CA ALA A 80 -3.28 6.65 5.81
C ALA A 80 -4.43 6.13 6.68
N VAL A 81 -4.20 5.00 7.35
CA VAL A 81 -5.18 4.43 8.29
C VAL A 81 -4.97 5.07 9.65
N ARG A 82 -6.00 5.70 10.22
CA ARG A 82 -6.00 6.18 11.60
C ARG A 82 -6.96 5.36 12.42
N ALA A 83 -6.44 4.68 13.45
CA ALA A 83 -7.23 3.96 14.42
C ALA A 83 -7.30 4.75 15.74
N GLU A 84 -8.49 4.85 16.30
CA GLU A 84 -8.74 5.41 17.63
C GLU A 84 -8.76 4.27 18.63
N ALA A 85 -7.79 4.25 19.55
CA ALA A 85 -7.71 3.23 20.59
C ALA A 85 -8.77 3.47 21.67
N ALA A 86 -9.39 2.39 22.15
CA ALA A 86 -10.33 2.50 23.26
C ALA A 86 -9.66 3.01 24.54
N PRO A 87 -10.30 3.92 25.30
CA PRO A 87 -9.89 4.17 26.66
C PRO A 87 -10.06 2.86 27.43
N ALA A 88 -9.12 2.58 28.34
CA ALA A 88 -9.22 1.40 29.19
C ALA A 88 -10.55 1.46 29.94
N ALA A 89 -11.43 0.48 29.71
CA ALA A 89 -12.62 0.34 30.52
C ALA A 89 -12.17 0.12 31.97
N GLU A 90 -12.56 1.02 32.87
CA GLU A 90 -12.53 0.71 34.29
C GLU A 90 -13.53 -0.42 34.55
N ASP A 91 -13.11 -1.41 35.33
CA ASP A 91 -13.85 -2.63 35.62
C ASP A 91 -15.31 -2.34 36.02
N GLY A 92 -16.25 -2.65 35.14
CA GLY A 92 -17.67 -2.57 35.49
C GLY A 92 -18.64 -2.58 34.32
N ALA A 93 -19.33 -3.72 34.17
CA ALA A 93 -20.62 -3.88 33.49
C ALA A 93 -20.65 -3.88 31.94
N GLY A 94 -20.55 -5.11 31.40
CA GLY A 94 -21.45 -5.68 30.40
C GLY A 94 -22.17 -4.72 29.43
N GLY A 95 -21.51 -4.41 28.32
CA GLY A 95 -22.12 -3.84 27.13
C GLY A 95 -21.39 -4.34 25.89
N ALA A 96 -21.87 -5.43 25.31
CA ALA A 96 -21.32 -6.00 24.09
C ALA A 96 -21.57 -5.07 22.89
N SER A 97 -20.58 -4.25 22.54
CA SER A 97 -20.33 -3.93 21.14
C SER A 97 -18.91 -4.40 20.84
N ALA A 98 -18.78 -5.39 19.96
CA ALA A 98 -17.53 -5.98 19.57
C ALA A 98 -16.52 -4.90 19.13
N ALA A 99 -15.69 -4.44 20.06
CA ALA A 99 -14.50 -3.69 19.73
C ALA A 99 -13.65 -4.62 18.85
N PHE A 100 -13.47 -4.26 17.58
CA PHE A 100 -12.54 -4.95 16.70
C PHE A 100 -11.14 -4.82 17.36
N ASP A 101 -10.73 -5.85 18.09
CA ASP A 101 -9.43 -5.95 18.77
C ASP A 101 -9.00 -4.68 19.56
N GLY A 102 -9.95 -4.03 20.27
CA GLY A 102 -9.65 -2.85 21.10
C GLY A 102 -9.65 -1.49 20.37
N ILE A 103 -10.13 -1.43 19.13
CA ILE A 103 -10.30 -0.19 18.34
C ILE A 103 -11.73 0.35 18.52
N LEU A 104 -11.87 1.63 18.90
CA LEU A 104 -13.18 2.31 18.98
C LEU A 104 -13.69 2.80 17.62
N GLY A 105 -12.77 3.13 16.73
CA GLY A 105 -13.08 3.64 15.42
C GLY A 105 -11.84 3.67 14.53
N ALA A 106 -12.05 3.59 13.23
CA ALA A 106 -10.99 3.76 12.24
C ALA A 106 -11.46 4.67 11.11
N ARG A 107 -10.57 5.52 10.62
CA ARG A 107 -10.82 6.39 9.47
C ARG A 107 -9.66 6.36 8.49
N LEU A 108 -9.98 6.59 7.23
CA LEU A 108 -9.00 6.72 6.16
C LEU A 108 -8.77 8.20 5.85
N GLU A 109 -7.52 8.63 5.93
CA GLU A 109 -7.09 9.97 5.56
C GLU A 109 -6.42 9.92 4.19
N LEU A 110 -6.98 10.61 3.20
CA LEU A 110 -6.41 10.68 1.86
C LEU A 110 -5.08 11.45 1.91
N VAL A 111 -4.00 10.78 1.52
CA VAL A 111 -2.65 11.36 1.48
C VAL A 111 -2.32 11.83 0.06
N CYS A 112 -2.55 10.97 -0.93
CA CYS A 112 -2.27 11.28 -2.32
C CYS A 112 -3.43 10.89 -3.22
N HIS A 113 -3.69 11.69 -4.25
CA HIS A 113 -4.68 11.41 -5.29
C HIS A 113 -4.10 11.78 -6.65
N TYR A 114 -4.09 10.82 -7.57
CA TYR A 114 -3.56 10.97 -8.92
C TYR A 114 -4.57 10.53 -9.97
N ARG A 115 -4.69 11.34 -11.02
CA ARG A 115 -5.39 10.98 -12.25
C ARG A 115 -4.36 10.54 -13.27
N LEU A 116 -4.42 9.26 -13.63
CA LEU A 116 -3.55 8.65 -14.62
C LEU A 116 -4.17 8.76 -16.02
N HIS A 117 -3.30 8.70 -17.03
CA HIS A 117 -3.68 8.75 -18.45
C HIS A 117 -3.87 7.36 -19.06
N GLY A 118 -4.25 6.39 -18.24
CA GLY A 118 -4.58 5.02 -18.64
C GLY A 118 -5.26 4.31 -17.48
N ASN A 119 -6.09 3.32 -17.80
CA ASN A 119 -6.72 2.47 -16.80
C ASN A 119 -5.70 1.48 -16.25
N ILE A 120 -5.71 1.32 -14.93
CA ILE A 120 -4.91 0.32 -14.22
C ILE A 120 -5.58 -1.03 -14.46
N GLU A 121 -4.84 -1.98 -15.03
CA GLU A 121 -5.31 -3.36 -15.27
C GLU A 121 -4.92 -4.29 -14.11
N SER A 122 -3.81 -3.98 -13.44
CA SER A 122 -3.35 -4.71 -12.26
C SER A 122 -2.40 -3.85 -11.44
N MET A 123 -2.40 -4.07 -10.12
CA MET A 123 -1.54 -3.35 -9.17
C MET A 123 -0.88 -4.33 -8.20
N ALA A 124 0.37 -4.06 -7.83
CA ALA A 124 1.09 -4.76 -6.78
C ALA A 124 1.96 -3.79 -5.97
N VAL A 125 2.15 -4.10 -4.68
CA VAL A 125 3.13 -3.42 -3.83
C VAL A 125 4.40 -4.26 -3.83
N LEU A 126 5.53 -3.61 -4.15
CA LEU A 126 6.87 -4.19 -4.15
C LEU A 126 7.59 -3.75 -2.88
N SER A 127 7.77 -4.71 -1.96
CA SER A 127 8.64 -4.53 -0.80
C SER A 127 10.02 -5.11 -1.10
N ASP A 128 11.08 -4.55 -0.52
CA ASP A 128 12.45 -5.10 -0.55
C ASP A 128 12.68 -6.05 0.64
N GLY A 129 11.65 -6.29 1.47
CA GLY A 129 11.75 -7.08 2.71
C GLY A 129 12.56 -6.42 3.82
N ALA A 130 13.22 -5.30 3.53
CA ALA A 130 13.99 -4.51 4.48
C ALA A 130 13.08 -3.53 5.23
N GLU A 131 13.11 -3.58 6.57
CA GLU A 131 12.29 -2.70 7.43
C GLU A 131 12.65 -1.21 7.33
N ASN A 132 13.83 -0.89 6.77
CA ASN A 132 14.33 0.48 6.64
C ASN A 132 14.09 1.09 5.23
N ARG A 133 13.29 0.43 4.39
CA ARG A 133 12.93 0.94 3.06
C ARG A 133 11.41 1.09 2.95
N ARG A 134 10.99 2.06 2.15
CA ARG A 134 9.58 2.22 1.78
C ARG A 134 9.25 1.26 0.65
N ASP A 135 8.02 0.78 0.64
CA ASP A 135 7.52 -0.03 -0.44
C ASP A 135 7.25 0.83 -1.68
N SER A 136 7.39 0.22 -2.85
CA SER A 136 7.09 0.84 -4.15
C SER A 136 5.78 0.29 -4.71
N ILE A 137 5.09 1.06 -5.54
CA ILE A 137 3.85 0.63 -6.18
C ILE A 137 4.14 0.30 -7.64
N ALA A 138 3.82 -0.90 -8.08
CA ALA A 138 3.90 -1.29 -9.48
C ALA A 138 2.51 -1.35 -10.10
N LEU A 139 2.33 -0.58 -11.17
CA LEU A 139 1.09 -0.48 -11.93
C LEU A 139 1.28 -1.10 -13.30
N ALA A 140 0.35 -1.95 -13.70
CA ALA A 140 0.25 -2.46 -15.05
C ALA A 140 -0.92 -1.77 -15.77
N PHE A 141 -0.65 -1.31 -17.00
CA PHE A 141 -1.65 -0.74 -17.88
C PHE A 141 -1.80 -1.60 -19.12
N ARG A 142 -2.86 -1.32 -19.89
CA ARG A 142 -3.13 -1.98 -21.16
C ARG A 142 -1.92 -1.95 -22.10
N ASP A 143 -1.82 -2.99 -22.92
CA ASP A 143 -0.80 -3.21 -23.95
C ASP A 143 0.61 -3.50 -23.45
N ALA A 144 0.74 -3.99 -22.21
CA ALA A 144 2.01 -4.38 -21.58
C ALA A 144 2.91 -3.19 -21.21
N LYS A 145 2.31 -2.12 -20.68
CA LYS A 145 3.03 -1.04 -20.00
C LYS A 145 3.04 -1.30 -18.51
N ILE A 146 4.20 -1.15 -17.90
CA ILE A 146 4.39 -1.30 -16.45
C ILE A 146 5.12 -0.05 -15.95
N THR A 147 4.70 0.47 -14.80
CA THR A 147 5.33 1.63 -14.17
C THR A 147 5.52 1.35 -12.69
N CYS A 148 6.71 1.65 -12.18
CA CYS A 148 7.03 1.60 -10.76
C CYS A 148 7.02 3.03 -10.20
N LEU A 149 6.36 3.20 -9.06
CA LEU A 149 6.19 4.46 -8.37
C LEU A 149 6.79 4.35 -6.97
N GLU A 150 7.50 5.39 -6.57
CA GLU A 150 8.10 5.54 -5.23
C GLU A 150 7.60 6.84 -4.60
N PHE A 151 7.47 6.86 -3.29
CA PHE A 151 7.12 8.09 -2.58
C PHE A 151 8.35 8.98 -2.38
N ASP A 152 8.27 10.20 -2.88
CA ASP A 152 9.32 11.21 -2.80
C ASP A 152 8.90 12.30 -1.79
N ASP A 153 9.72 12.47 -0.75
CA ASP A 153 9.48 13.43 0.33
C ASP A 153 9.57 14.88 -0.14
N ALA A 154 10.35 15.18 -1.19
CA ALA A 154 10.52 16.55 -1.66
C ALA A 154 9.22 17.11 -2.28
N ILE A 155 8.45 16.25 -2.93
CA ILE A 155 7.17 16.59 -3.55
C ILE A 155 5.97 16.16 -2.69
N HIS A 156 6.22 15.49 -1.56
CA HIS A 156 5.21 14.82 -0.73
C HIS A 156 4.21 14.01 -1.57
N GLY A 157 4.73 13.19 -2.49
CA GLY A 157 3.93 12.53 -3.50
C GLY A 157 4.64 11.38 -4.19
N LEU A 158 3.92 10.71 -5.09
CA LEU A 158 4.46 9.62 -5.89
C LEU A 158 5.25 10.14 -7.10
N ARG A 159 6.46 9.62 -7.25
CA ARG A 159 7.34 9.83 -8.40
C ARG A 159 7.50 8.51 -9.15
N THR A 160 7.51 8.57 -10.48
CA THR A 160 7.88 7.43 -11.31
C THR A 160 9.36 7.10 -11.14
N SER A 161 9.68 5.91 -10.65
CA SER A 161 11.05 5.42 -10.56
C SER A 161 11.49 4.71 -11.84
N SER A 162 10.60 3.90 -12.44
CA SER A 162 10.86 3.26 -13.73
C SER A 162 9.59 3.06 -14.56
N MET A 163 9.77 2.95 -15.88
CA MET A 163 8.71 2.64 -16.84
C MET A 163 9.22 1.60 -17.84
N HIS A 164 8.43 0.55 -18.04
CA HIS A 164 8.76 -0.57 -18.92
C HIS A 164 7.62 -0.77 -19.91
N CYS A 165 7.88 -0.54 -21.19
CA CYS A 165 6.89 -0.66 -22.25
C CYS A 165 7.31 -1.78 -23.21
N PHE A 166 6.50 -2.84 -23.29
CA PHE A 166 6.72 -3.95 -24.21
C PHE A 166 5.85 -3.79 -25.47
N GLU A 167 5.87 -2.60 -26.04
CA GLU A 167 5.08 -2.18 -27.19
C GLU A 167 5.98 -1.77 -28.34
N GLY A 168 5.53 -1.99 -29.58
CA GLY A 168 6.29 -1.62 -30.77
C GLY A 168 6.68 -2.82 -31.62
N PRO A 169 7.26 -2.58 -32.81
CA PRO A 169 7.65 -3.61 -33.75
C PRO A 169 8.62 -4.63 -33.15
N GLU A 170 9.53 -4.19 -32.28
CA GLU A 170 10.53 -5.02 -31.63
C GLU A 170 9.92 -6.04 -30.66
N TRP A 171 8.75 -5.75 -30.08
CA TRP A 171 8.06 -6.62 -29.12
C TRP A 171 6.92 -7.43 -29.74
N GLN A 172 6.65 -7.30 -31.04
CA GLN A 172 5.56 -8.04 -31.71
C GLN A 172 5.68 -9.55 -31.56
N HIS A 173 6.91 -10.08 -31.52
CA HIS A 173 7.17 -11.50 -31.31
C HIS A 173 6.60 -12.02 -29.98
N LEU A 174 6.46 -11.17 -28.96
CA LEU A 174 5.86 -11.52 -27.67
C LEU A 174 4.37 -11.85 -27.79
N LYS A 175 3.66 -11.23 -28.75
CA LYS A 175 2.23 -11.42 -29.00
C LYS A 175 1.91 -12.74 -29.71
N ARG A 176 2.91 -13.41 -30.31
CA ARG A 176 2.76 -14.65 -31.10
C ARG A 176 1.66 -14.57 -32.16
N GLY A 177 1.59 -13.45 -32.88
CA GLY A 177 0.60 -13.23 -33.95
C GLY A 177 -0.81 -12.90 -33.46
N ARG A 178 -1.05 -12.77 -32.14
CA ARG A 178 -2.34 -12.32 -31.62
C ARG A 178 -2.44 -10.80 -31.60
N GLU A 179 -3.58 -10.29 -32.05
CA GLU A 179 -3.86 -8.85 -32.08
C GLU A 179 -4.80 -8.39 -30.96
N SER A 180 -5.58 -9.32 -30.40
CA SER A 180 -6.52 -9.05 -29.32
C SER A 180 -6.24 -9.93 -28.11
N PHE A 181 -6.36 -9.34 -26.92
CA PHE A 181 -6.17 -9.99 -25.63
C PHE A 181 -7.40 -9.72 -24.77
N ALA A 182 -8.03 -10.78 -24.26
CA ALA A 182 -9.21 -10.66 -23.40
C ALA A 182 -8.90 -10.04 -22.03
N TRP A 183 -7.64 -10.14 -21.58
CA TRP A 183 -7.17 -9.67 -20.28
C TRP A 183 -5.95 -8.77 -20.44
N GLY A 184 -5.88 -7.73 -19.63
CA GLY A 184 -4.69 -6.89 -19.50
C GLY A 184 -3.53 -7.61 -18.80
N PRO A 185 -2.37 -6.94 -18.67
CA PRO A 185 -1.23 -7.53 -17.97
C PRO A 185 -1.51 -7.68 -16.48
N VAL A 186 -1.09 -8.80 -15.91
CA VAL A 186 -1.29 -9.11 -14.48
C VAL A 186 0.05 -9.05 -13.77
N ILE A 187 0.17 -8.20 -12.75
CA ILE A 187 1.38 -8.04 -11.95
C ILE A 187 1.22 -8.69 -10.56
N LYS A 188 2.27 -9.34 -10.08
CA LYS A 188 2.37 -9.96 -8.75
C LYS A 188 3.74 -9.65 -8.15
N SER A 189 3.78 -9.54 -6.82
CA SER A 189 5.01 -9.37 -6.05
C SER A 189 5.43 -10.68 -5.38
N ASP A 190 6.73 -10.87 -5.20
CA ASP A 190 7.27 -11.93 -4.36
C ASP A 190 7.07 -11.56 -2.88
N PRO A 191 6.47 -12.44 -2.04
CA PRO A 191 6.32 -12.18 -0.61
C PRO A 191 7.64 -11.94 0.13
N LEU A 192 8.74 -12.48 -0.38
CA LEU A 192 10.09 -12.25 0.17
C LEU A 192 10.75 -10.98 -0.36
N GLY A 193 10.08 -10.22 -1.22
CA GLY A 193 10.56 -8.93 -1.71
C GLY A 193 11.70 -8.99 -2.73
N ARG A 194 11.99 -10.15 -3.32
CA ARG A 194 13.13 -10.27 -4.26
C ARG A 194 12.83 -9.73 -5.65
N CYS A 195 11.58 -9.88 -6.10
CA CYS A 195 11.15 -9.44 -7.42
C CYS A 195 9.64 -9.18 -7.52
N GLY A 196 9.26 -8.44 -8.56
CA GLY A 196 7.91 -8.45 -9.11
C GLY A 196 7.90 -9.21 -10.43
N ALA A 197 6.77 -9.84 -10.77
CA ALA A 197 6.56 -10.51 -12.03
C ALA A 197 5.27 -10.04 -12.69
N ALA A 198 5.31 -9.78 -13.99
CA ALA A 198 4.14 -9.41 -14.77
C ALA A 198 3.92 -10.39 -15.92
N LEU A 199 2.72 -10.97 -15.98
CA LEU A 199 2.27 -11.75 -17.13
C LEU A 199 1.76 -10.78 -18.19
N ILE A 200 2.50 -10.66 -19.29
CA ILE A 200 2.16 -9.81 -20.43
C ILE A 200 1.68 -10.69 -21.60
N TYR A 201 0.68 -10.19 -22.33
CA TYR A 201 0.08 -10.89 -23.47
C TYR A 201 -0.35 -12.33 -23.16
N GLY A 202 -0.66 -12.66 -21.90
CA GLY A 202 -1.12 -13.98 -21.44
C GLY A 202 -0.15 -15.15 -21.63
N LEU A 203 1.10 -14.89 -22.04
CA LEU A 203 2.07 -15.95 -22.37
C LEU A 203 3.51 -15.62 -21.94
N GLN A 204 3.85 -14.35 -21.81
CA GLN A 204 5.21 -13.91 -21.55
C GLN A 204 5.30 -13.37 -20.14
N MET A 205 6.39 -13.64 -19.45
CA MET A 205 6.61 -13.19 -18.08
C MET A 205 7.76 -12.18 -18.06
N ALA A 206 7.47 -10.95 -17.64
CA ALA A 206 8.47 -9.94 -17.36
C ALA A 206 8.83 -10.00 -15.87
N ILE A 207 10.12 -10.08 -15.55
CA ILE A 207 10.60 -10.06 -14.17
C ILE A 207 11.23 -8.69 -13.88
N LEU A 208 10.72 -8.04 -12.84
CA LEU A 208 11.19 -6.77 -12.31
C LEU A 208 12.01 -7.08 -11.06
N LYS A 209 13.29 -6.71 -11.06
CA LYS A 209 14.09 -6.76 -9.83
C LYS A 209 13.53 -5.73 -8.85
N ALA A 210 13.39 -6.09 -7.58
CA ALA A 210 13.11 -5.09 -6.54
C ALA A 210 14.21 -4.01 -6.61
N ALA A 211 13.79 -2.73 -6.55
CA ALA A 211 14.73 -1.62 -6.63
C ALA A 211 15.81 -1.82 -5.55
N GLN A 212 17.09 -1.84 -5.95
CA GLN A 212 18.22 -1.76 -5.02
C GLN A 212 18.43 -0.31 -4.59
#